data_AF-N9PM50-F1
#
_entry.id   AF-N9PM50-F1
#
_cell.length_a   1.000
_cell.length_b   1.000
_cell.length_c   1.000
_cell.angle_alpha   90.00
_cell.angle_beta   90.00
_cell.angle_gamma   90.00
#
_symmetry.space_group_name_H-M   'P 1'
#
loop_
_entity.id
_entity.type
_entity.pdbx_description
1 polymer ?
#
loop_
_entity_poly.entity_id
_entity_poly.type
_entity_poly.pdbx_seq_one_letter_code
_entity_poly.pdbx_strand_id
1 'polypeptide(L)'
;MNQKKAVIFDLDQTLLDRTTSLIKFLTWQINFFQLVVANDREQFIQRFLELDDNGKVWKDLVYENLIQEFSIQYHSKEILLSKLYQ
;
A
#
# COMPACT_ATOMS: atom_id res chain seq x y z
N MET A 1 -17.28 21.63 7.11
CA MET A 1 -17.30 20.77 5.92
C MET A 1 -15.88 20.34 5.62
N ASN A 2 -15.62 19.04 5.64
CA ASN A 2 -14.60 18.36 4.84
C ASN A 2 -14.95 16.89 4.95
N GLN A 3 -15.94 16.46 4.15
CA GLN A 3 -16.19 15.05 3.92
C GLN A 3 -14.92 14.51 3.27
N LYS A 4 -14.07 13.86 4.06
CA LYS A 4 -13.04 12.98 3.52
C LYS A 4 -13.80 11.94 2.71
N LYS A 5 -13.88 12.15 1.40
CA LYS A 5 -14.32 11.12 0.46
C LYS A 5 -13.27 10.03 0.57
N ALA A 6 -13.48 9.11 1.50
CA ALA A 6 -12.84 7.81 1.44
C ALA A 6 -13.32 7.23 0.12
N VAL A 7 -12.41 7.04 -0.82
CA VAL A 7 -12.70 6.26 -2.01
C VAL A 7 -12.90 4.84 -1.50
N ILE A 8 -14.18 4.50 -1.32
CA ILE A 8 -14.63 3.14 -1.13
C ILE A 8 -14.41 2.52 -2.50
N PHE A 9 -13.38 1.69 -2.63
CA PHE A 9 -13.28 0.76 -3.75
C PHE A 9 -14.60 -0.01 -3.80
N ASP A 10 -15.27 0.04 -4.95
CA ASP A 10 -16.49 -0.70 -5.23
C ASP A 10 -16.25 -2.17 -4.86
N LEU A 11 -16.94 -2.60 -3.80
CA LEU A 11 -16.67 -3.84 -3.07
C LEU A 11 -17.64 -4.93 -3.50
N ASP A 12 -18.01 -4.95 -4.78
CA ASP A 12 -18.53 -6.16 -5.37
C ASP A 12 -17.35 -7.02 -5.81
N GLN A 13 -17.28 -8.22 -5.21
CA GLN A 13 -16.54 -9.42 -5.62
C GLN A 13 -15.32 -9.81 -4.74
N THR A 14 -15.42 -11.04 -4.24
CA THR A 14 -14.54 -11.97 -3.50
C THR A 14 -13.24 -11.46 -2.83
N LEU A 15 -12.84 -12.13 -1.72
CA LEU A 15 -11.53 -11.92 -1.05
C LEU A 15 -10.33 -12.01 -2.01
N LEU A 16 -10.43 -12.82 -3.08
CA LEU A 16 -9.35 -13.02 -4.05
C LEU A 16 -9.16 -11.78 -4.94
N ASP A 17 -10.25 -11.13 -5.33
CA ASP A 17 -10.23 -9.92 -6.17
C ASP A 17 -9.65 -8.73 -5.41
N ARG A 18 -9.91 -8.65 -4.10
CA ARG A 18 -9.32 -7.63 -3.22
C ARG A 18 -7.79 -7.75 -3.15
N THR A 19 -7.27 -8.94 -2.85
CA THR A 19 -5.81 -9.15 -2.76
C THR A 19 -5.13 -8.89 -4.10
N THR A 20 -5.73 -9.37 -5.20
CA THR A 20 -5.21 -9.16 -6.55
C THR A 20 -5.16 -7.68 -6.92
N SER A 21 -6.21 -6.91 -6.58
CA SER A 21 -6.26 -5.47 -6.82
C SER A 21 -5.23 -4.72 -5.98
N LEU A 22 -5.04 -5.12 -4.72
CA LEU A 22 -4.02 -4.55 -3.85
C LEU A 22 -2.59 -4.80 -4.38
N ILE A 23 -2.29 -6.01 -4.85
CA ILE A 23 -0.98 -6.33 -5.45
C ILE A 23 -0.73 -5.47 -6.69
N LYS A 24 -1.73 -5.32 -7.57
CA LYS A 24 -1.62 -4.45 -8.75
C LYS A 24 -1.36 -2.99 -8.36
N PHE A 25 -2.07 -2.49 -7.36
CA PHE A 25 -1.87 -1.15 -6.82
C PHE A 25 -0.44 -0.96 -6.27
N LEU A 26 0.03 -1.88 -5.43
CA LEU A 26 1.37 -1.81 -4.84
C LEU A 26 2.46 -1.87 -5.93
N THR A 27 2.28 -2.74 -6.93
CA THR A 27 3.19 -2.83 -8.07
C THR A 27 3.29 -1.49 -8.81
N TRP A 28 2.16 -0.85 -9.08
CA TRP A 28 2.13 0.50 -9.66
C TRP A 28 2.81 1.52 -8.75
N GLN A 29 2.51 1.52 -7.44
CA GLN A 29 3.05 2.46 -6.47
C GLN A 29 4.58 2.37 -6.38
N ILE A 30 5.12 1.16 -6.28
CA ILE A 30 6.56 0.89 -6.24
C ILE A 30 7.24 1.42 -7.51
N ASN A 31 6.64 1.18 -8.68
CA ASN A 31 7.18 1.65 -9.96
C ASN A 31 7.07 3.17 -10.13
N PHE A 32 5.99 3.78 -9.67
CA PHE A 32 5.77 5.22 -9.83
C PHE A 32 6.70 6.03 -8.93
N PHE A 33 6.85 5.61 -7.66
CA PHE A 33 7.67 6.30 -6.67
C PHE A 33 9.09 5.74 -6.55
N GLN A 34 9.43 4.70 -7.30
CA GLN A 34 10.73 4.02 -7.21
C GLN A 34 11.08 3.66 -5.75
N LEU A 35 10.10 3.11 -5.02
CA LEU A 35 10.20 2.90 -3.56
C LEU A 35 11.35 1.97 -3.18
N VAL A 36 11.58 0.95 -4.00
CA VAL A 36 12.60 -0.07 -3.82
C VAL A 36 13.18 -0.48 -5.16
N VAL A 37 14.37 -1.07 -5.14
CA VAL A 37 14.99 -1.63 -6.35
C VAL A 37 14.17 -2.81 -6.89
N ALA A 38 14.37 -3.15 -8.17
CA ALA A 38 13.58 -4.18 -8.86
C ALA A 38 13.58 -5.54 -8.13
N ASN A 39 14.68 -5.92 -7.50
CA ASN A 39 14.82 -7.19 -6.79
C ASN A 39 14.01 -7.24 -5.48
N ASP A 40 13.66 -6.09 -4.90
CA ASP A 40 12.98 -6.01 -3.60
C ASP A 40 11.47 -5.81 -3.75
N ARG A 41 10.95 -5.68 -4.98
CA ARG A 41 9.52 -5.40 -5.23
C ARG A 41 8.61 -6.49 -4.70
N GLU A 42 8.94 -7.75 -4.98
CA GLU A 42 8.15 -8.89 -4.50
C GLU A 42 8.19 -8.98 -2.98
N GLN A 43 9.36 -8.76 -2.39
CA GLN A 43 9.51 -8.75 -0.94
C GLN A 43 8.71 -7.62 -0.29
N PHE A 44 8.73 -6.41 -0.87
CA PHE A 44 7.93 -5.28 -0.39
C PHE A 44 6.43 -5.61 -0.42
N ILE A 45 5.93 -6.17 -1.53
CA ILE A 45 4.51 -6.55 -1.65
C ILE A 45 4.15 -7.63 -0.62
N GLN A 46 5.00 -8.65 -0.45
CA GLN A 46 4.79 -9.69 0.53
C GLN A 46 4.73 -9.13 1.95
N ARG A 47 5.72 -8.30 2.35
CA ARG A 47 5.74 -7.66 3.66
C ARG A 47 4.54 -6.75 3.89
N PHE A 48 4.10 -6.03 2.86
CA PHE A 48 2.87 -5.25 2.95
C PHE A 48 1.67 -6.13 3.30
N LEU A 49 1.46 -7.23 2.59
CA LEU A 49 0.32 -8.12 2.82
C LEU A 49 0.36 -8.79 4.20
N GLU A 50 1.56 -9.16 4.66
CA GLU A 50 1.78 -9.72 5.99
C GLU A 50 1.44 -8.70 7.09
N LEU A 51 1.94 -7.48 6.96
CA LEU A 51 1.67 -6.38 7.90
C LEU A 51 0.22 -5.92 7.85
N ASP A 52 -0.44 -5.99 6.69
CA ASP A 52 -1.83 -5.56 6.53
C ASP A 52 -2.83 -6.45 7.28
N ASP A 53 -2.48 -7.73 7.51
CA ASP A 53 -3.34 -8.76 8.11
C ASP A 53 -4.77 -8.71 7.54
N ASN A 54 -4.89 -8.76 6.20
CA ASN A 54 -6.15 -8.67 5.47
C ASN A 54 -6.96 -7.38 5.79
N GLY A 55 -6.26 -6.28 6.07
CA GLY A 55 -6.82 -4.96 6.39
C GLY A 55 -7.23 -4.77 7.84
N LYS A 56 -6.78 -5.64 8.76
CA LYS A 56 -6.98 -5.43 10.20
C LYS A 56 -6.01 -4.40 10.78
N VAL A 57 -4.88 -4.18 10.11
CA VAL A 57 -3.89 -3.19 10.54
C VAL A 57 -4.08 -1.88 9.78
N TRP A 58 -3.91 -0.77 10.50
CA TRP A 58 -3.98 0.57 9.93
C TRP A 58 -2.85 0.78 8.94
N LYS A 59 -3.18 1.31 7.75
CA LYS A 59 -2.21 1.53 6.68
C LYS A 59 -1.09 2.49 7.07
N ASP A 60 -1.37 3.43 7.98
CA ASP A 60 -0.33 4.29 8.57
C ASP A 60 0.80 3.47 9.19
N LEU A 61 0.45 2.47 10.01
CA LEU A 61 1.41 1.58 10.66
C LEU A 61 2.10 0.64 9.66
N VAL A 62 1.36 0.13 8.68
CA VAL A 62 1.94 -0.73 7.62
C VAL A 62 3.03 0.03 6.86
N TYR A 63 2.74 1.24 6.39
CA TYR A 63 3.71 2.06 5.66
C TYR A 63 4.86 2.55 6.55
N GLU A 64 4.63 2.85 7.83
CA GLU A 64 5.72 3.16 8.77
C GLU A 64 6.73 2.02 8.87
N ASN A 65 6.26 0.79 9.06
CA ASN A 65 7.12 -0.39 9.13
C ASN A 65 7.87 -0.60 7.82
N LEU A 66 7.19 -0.51 6.68
CA LEU A 66 7.84 -0.70 5.37
C LEU A 66 8.89 0.38 5.06
N ILE A 67 8.63 1.63 5.40
CA ILE A 67 9.61 2.71 5.21
C ILE A 67 10.86 2.45 6.04
N GLN A 68 10.71 1.95 7.26
CA GLN A 68 11.83 1.58 8.13
C GLN A 68 12.56 0.33 7.61
N GLU A 69 11.84 -0.76 7.31
CA GLU A 69 12.40 -2.03 6.83
C GLU A 69 13.20 -1.86 5.52
N PHE A 70 12.66 -1.10 4.56
CA PHE A 70 13.28 -0.90 3.25
C PHE A 70 14.13 0.38 3.16
N SER A 71 14.31 1.10 4.27
CA SER A 71 15.08 2.35 4.32
C SER A 71 14.66 3.37 3.24
N ILE A 72 13.35 3.57 3.07
CA ILE A 72 12.79 4.47 2.05
C ILE A 72 12.99 5.92 2.51
N GLN A 73 13.97 6.62 1.94
CA GLN A 73 14.35 7.97 2.38
C GLN A 73 13.66 9.10 1.59
N TYR A 74 13.14 8.80 0.40
CA TYR A 74 12.70 9.84 -0.55
C TYR A 74 11.20 10.16 -0.47
N HIS A 75 10.41 9.32 0.21
CA HIS A 75 8.96 9.46 0.28
C HIS A 75 8.45 9.22 1.70
N SER A 76 7.56 10.10 2.16
CA SER A 76 6.92 9.96 3.47
C SER A 76 5.67 9.10 3.39
N LYS A 77 5.26 8.49 4.52
CA LYS A 77 4.04 7.68 4.60
C LYS A 77 2.81 8.46 4.13
N GLU A 78 2.73 9.76 4.41
CA GLU A 78 1.59 10.62 4.03
C GLU A 78 1.42 10.69 2.51
N ILE A 79 2.54 10.76 1.76
CA ILE A 79 2.51 10.74 0.28
C ILE A 79 1.98 9.39 -0.20
N LEU A 80 2.47 8.29 0.36
CA LEU A 80 2.07 6.93 -0.02
C LEU A 80 0.59 6.67 0.28
N LEU A 81 0.12 7.09 1.45
CA LEU A 81 -1.27 6.99 1.88
C LEU A 81 -2.21 7.82 1.01
N SER A 82 -1.79 9.02 0.60
CA SER A 82 -2.64 9.91 -0.20
C SER A 82 -3.12 9.26 -1.50
N LYS A 83 -2.34 8.33 -2.06
CA LYS A 83 -2.64 7.61 -3.30
C LYS A 83 -3.37 6.30 -3.10
N LEU A 84 -3.43 5.77 -1.89
CA LEU A 84 -4.20 4.58 -1.56
C LEU A 84 -5.70 4.89 -1.37
N TYR A 85 -6.05 6.12 -0.97
CA TYR A 85 -7.42 6.55 -0.69
C TYR A 85 -8.04 7.46 -1.77
N GLN A 86 -7.41 7.53 -2.95
CA GLN A 86 -7.89 8.22 -4.16
C GLN A 86 -8.54 7.22 -5.12
#